data_AF-A0A354Q985-F1
#
_entry.id   AF-A0A354Q985-F1
#
_cell.length_a   1.000
_cell.length_b   1.000
_cell.length_c   1.000
_cell.angle_alpha   90.00
_cell.angle_beta   90.00
_cell.angle_gamma   90.00
#
_symmetry.space_group_name_H-M   'P 1'
#
loop_
_entity.id
_entity.type
_entity.pdbx_description
1 polymer ?
#
loop_
_entity_poly.entity_id
_entity_poly.type
_entity_poly.pdbx_seq_one_letter_code
_entity_poly.pdbx_strand_id
1 'polypeptide(L)'
;LELVEKIGYNLAEKARHVPDDGTVGVDGIKFIADVLGDLDNTTRQELINGLRTSDIKLSENIESHCFIFESIPVVPKDILLEVVRKLQPDDVITAISGTTSKIKEAAIMCFPEKSRPALVSSLKTKSPDSDEIRAARKLFVQSMRDMSDAGRLNLQEVNTKFTQESSQTES
;
A
#
# COMPACT_ATOMS: atom_id res chain seq x y z
N LEU A 1 -46.11 -23.63 17.14
CA LEU A 1 -44.78 -24.22 16.90
C LEU A 1 -44.10 -23.63 15.66
N GLU A 2 -44.84 -23.46 14.56
CA GLU A 2 -44.35 -22.98 13.25
C GLU A 2 -43.60 -21.64 13.27
N LEU A 3 -43.99 -20.69 14.14
CA LEU A 3 -43.32 -19.39 14.25
C LEU A 3 -41.91 -19.51 14.84
N VAL A 4 -41.71 -20.41 15.81
CA VAL A 4 -40.39 -20.64 16.44
C VAL A 4 -39.44 -21.31 15.46
N GLU A 5 -39.95 -22.24 14.67
CA GLU A 5 -39.21 -22.90 13.60
C GLU A 5 -38.79 -21.92 12.50
N LYS A 6 -39.69 -21.02 12.10
CA LYS A 6 -39.39 -19.98 11.10
C LYS A 6 -38.38 -18.94 11.59
N ILE A 7 -38.44 -18.60 12.89
CA ILE A 7 -37.43 -17.75 13.54
C ILE A 7 -36.09 -18.48 13.60
N GLY A 8 -36.07 -19.75 14.00
CA GLY A 8 -34.86 -20.56 14.04
C GLY A 8 -34.19 -20.71 12.67
N TYR A 9 -34.99 -20.95 11.62
CA TYR A 9 -34.51 -21.02 10.25
C TYR A 9 -33.92 -19.68 9.77
N ASN A 10 -34.62 -18.56 10.01
CA ASN A 10 -34.12 -17.23 9.65
C ASN A 10 -32.85 -16.85 10.40
N LEU A 11 -32.73 -17.23 11.67
CA LEU A 11 -31.54 -16.97 12.48
C LEU A 11 -30.34 -17.79 11.96
N ALA A 12 -30.56 -19.07 11.63
CA ALA A 12 -29.54 -19.95 11.07
C ALA A 12 -29.07 -19.49 9.68
N GLU A 13 -29.99 -19.02 8.83
CA GLU A 13 -29.68 -18.51 7.50
C GLU A 13 -28.86 -17.21 7.54
N LYS A 14 -29.19 -16.31 8.49
CA LYS A 14 -28.40 -15.08 8.73
C LYS A 14 -27.04 -15.37 9.37
N ALA A 15 -26.96 -16.35 10.27
CA ALA A 15 -25.69 -16.76 10.88
C ALA A 15 -24.72 -17.36 9.84
N ARG A 16 -25.22 -18.05 8.80
CA ARG A 16 -24.38 -18.53 7.67
C ARG A 16 -23.76 -17.40 6.83
N HIS A 17 -24.27 -16.18 6.92
CA HIS A 17 -23.74 -15.00 6.24
C HIS A 17 -22.87 -14.13 7.15
N VAL A 18 -22.62 -14.53 8.40
CA VAL A 18 -21.56 -13.94 9.20
C VAL A 18 -20.24 -14.47 8.62
N PRO A 19 -19.38 -13.60 8.06
CA PRO A 19 -18.09 -14.03 7.52
C PRO A 19 -17.28 -14.74 8.62
N ASP A 20 -16.65 -15.84 8.25
CA ASP A 20 -15.77 -16.62 9.12
C ASP A 20 -14.68 -15.74 9.74
N ASP A 21 -14.37 -15.91 11.03
CA ASP A 21 -13.38 -15.10 11.78
C ASP A 21 -12.00 -15.09 11.07
N GLY A 22 -11.70 -16.14 10.30
CA GLY A 22 -10.49 -16.27 9.49
C GLY A 22 -10.42 -15.36 8.25
N THR A 23 -11.55 -14.98 7.64
CA THR A 23 -11.56 -14.08 6.46
C THR A 23 -11.62 -12.61 6.86
N VAL A 24 -12.24 -12.29 7.99
CA VAL A 24 -12.28 -10.92 8.55
C VAL A 24 -10.90 -10.49 9.05
N GLY A 25 -10.12 -11.41 9.62
CA GLY A 25 -8.78 -11.11 10.13
C GLY A 25 -7.78 -10.63 9.07
N VAL A 26 -7.71 -11.31 7.91
CA VAL A 26 -6.75 -10.97 6.85
C VAL A 26 -7.14 -9.68 6.12
N ASP A 27 -8.43 -9.48 5.85
CA ASP A 27 -8.92 -8.26 5.19
C ASP A 27 -8.75 -7.03 6.10
N GLY A 28 -8.98 -7.19 7.41
CA GLY A 28 -8.77 -6.14 8.40
C GLY A 28 -7.30 -5.69 8.51
N ILE A 29 -6.35 -6.62 8.51
CA ILE A 29 -4.92 -6.29 8.54
C ILE A 29 -4.52 -5.51 7.28
N LYS A 30 -4.97 -5.96 6.10
CA LYS A 30 -4.65 -5.28 4.84
C LYS A 30 -5.23 -3.87 4.80
N PHE A 31 -6.47 -3.71 5.27
CA PHE A 31 -7.12 -2.40 5.41
C PHE A 31 -6.37 -1.46 6.35
N ILE A 32 -5.99 -1.92 7.56
CA ILE A 32 -5.23 -1.11 8.51
C ILE A 32 -3.88 -0.70 7.89
N ALA A 33 -3.20 -1.62 7.23
CA ALA A 33 -1.95 -1.33 6.55
C ALA A 33 -2.11 -0.29 5.43
N ASP A 34 -3.24 -0.26 4.71
CA ASP A 34 -3.52 0.76 3.69
C ASP A 34 -3.67 2.14 4.34
N VAL A 35 -4.48 2.21 5.40
CA VAL A 35 -4.68 3.45 6.17
C VAL A 35 -3.35 3.95 6.71
N LEU A 36 -2.55 3.08 7.34
CA LEU A 36 -1.24 3.43 7.87
C LEU A 36 -0.28 3.88 6.77
N GLY A 37 -0.33 3.27 5.58
CA GLY A 37 0.48 3.65 4.41
C GLY A 37 0.30 5.12 4.01
N ASP A 38 -0.89 5.67 4.21
CA ASP A 38 -1.24 7.06 3.85
C ASP A 38 -0.93 8.10 4.93
N LEU A 39 -0.65 7.68 6.18
CA LEU A 39 -0.33 8.61 7.28
C LEU A 39 1.08 9.22 7.15
N ASP A 40 1.36 10.26 7.93
CA ASP A 40 2.74 10.74 8.09
C ASP A 40 3.59 9.72 8.89
N ASN A 41 4.92 9.82 8.77
CA ASN A 41 5.84 8.88 9.41
C ASN A 41 5.72 8.88 10.94
N THR A 42 5.55 10.04 11.57
CA THR A 42 5.47 10.16 13.04
C THR A 42 4.24 9.44 13.56
N THR A 43 3.06 9.79 13.06
CA THR A 43 1.79 9.18 13.48
C THR A 43 1.79 7.67 13.23
N ARG A 44 2.30 7.22 12.08
CA ARG A 44 2.40 5.79 11.75
C ARG A 44 3.25 5.04 12.78
N GLN A 45 4.43 5.56 13.10
CA GLN A 45 5.35 4.91 14.04
C GLN A 45 4.75 4.85 15.45
N GLU A 46 4.09 5.92 15.91
CA GLU A 46 3.38 5.93 17.18
C GLU A 46 2.30 4.84 17.25
N LEU A 47 1.47 4.74 16.21
CA LEU A 47 0.42 3.72 16.13
C LEU A 47 0.97 2.30 16.10
N ILE A 48 1.99 2.03 15.28
CA ILE A 48 2.65 0.72 15.20
C ILE A 48 3.30 0.35 16.54
N ASN A 49 3.97 1.28 17.22
CA ASN A 49 4.58 1.03 18.53
C ASN A 49 3.53 0.76 19.62
N GLY A 50 2.40 1.48 19.59
CA GLY A 50 1.26 1.20 20.46
C GLY A 50 0.67 -0.20 20.23
N LEU A 51 0.50 -0.59 18.95
CA LEU A 51 0.07 -1.93 18.58
C LEU A 51 1.06 -3.00 19.04
N ARG A 52 2.36 -2.77 18.86
CA ARG A 52 3.43 -3.71 19.27
C ARG A 52 3.44 -3.97 20.77
N THR A 53 3.08 -2.98 21.59
CA THR A 53 2.96 -3.13 23.04
C THR A 53 1.80 -4.06 23.42
N SER A 54 0.75 -4.09 22.59
CA SER A 54 -0.47 -4.88 22.83
C SER A 54 -0.38 -6.29 22.23
N ASP A 55 0.07 -6.38 20.97
CA ASP A 55 0.27 -7.63 20.24
C ASP A 55 1.39 -7.44 19.20
N ILE A 56 2.55 -8.02 19.49
CA ILE A 56 3.73 -7.98 18.62
C ILE A 56 3.42 -8.64 17.27
N LYS A 57 2.76 -9.80 17.26
CA LYS A 57 2.52 -10.55 16.01
C LYS A 57 1.56 -9.81 15.10
N LEU A 58 0.53 -9.17 15.66
CA LEU A 58 -0.38 -8.34 14.89
C LEU A 58 0.35 -7.13 14.29
N SER A 59 1.20 -6.46 15.06
CA SER A 59 1.99 -5.33 14.56
C SER A 59 2.91 -5.74 13.41
N GLU A 60 3.62 -6.87 13.55
CA GLU A 60 4.49 -7.42 12.51
C GLU A 60 3.71 -7.77 11.23
N ASN A 61 2.49 -8.33 11.38
CA ASN A 61 1.65 -8.66 10.24
C ASN A 61 1.17 -7.40 9.51
N ILE A 62 0.74 -6.36 10.24
CA ILE A 62 0.35 -5.07 9.66
C ILE A 62 1.54 -4.41 8.95
N GLU A 63 2.72 -4.38 9.59
CA GLU A 63 3.94 -3.81 9.00
C GLU A 63 4.36 -4.55 7.71
N SER A 64 4.19 -5.88 7.67
CA SER A 64 4.53 -6.71 6.51
C SER A 64 3.62 -6.47 5.29
N HIS A 65 2.45 -5.86 5.49
CA HIS A 65 1.54 -5.48 4.42
C HIS A 65 1.52 -3.97 4.16
N CYS A 66 2.14 -3.16 5.02
CA CYS A 66 2.12 -1.70 4.91
C CYS A 66 3.16 -1.23 3.89
N PHE A 67 2.70 -0.70 2.76
CA PHE A 67 3.57 -0.01 1.82
C PHE A 67 3.44 1.50 1.99
N ILE A 68 4.54 2.16 2.31
CA ILE A 68 4.62 3.63 2.39
C ILE A 68 4.99 4.15 1.00
N PHE A 69 4.12 4.94 0.36
CA PHE A 69 4.35 5.39 -1.01
C PHE A 69 5.65 6.21 -1.16
N GLU A 70 6.07 6.94 -0.12
CA GLU A 70 7.32 7.71 -0.13
C GLU A 70 8.58 6.83 -0.09
N SER A 71 8.45 5.55 0.26
CA SER A 71 9.56 4.60 0.27
C SER A 71 10.00 4.11 -1.12
N ILE A 72 9.32 4.51 -2.20
CA ILE A 72 9.68 4.14 -3.59
C ILE A 72 11.19 4.21 -3.89
N PRO A 73 11.95 5.25 -3.49
CA PRO A 73 13.37 5.36 -3.80
C PRO A 73 14.24 4.26 -3.17
N VAL A 74 13.81 3.67 -2.06
CA VAL A 74 14.55 2.61 -1.33
C VAL A 74 14.10 1.20 -1.71
N VAL A 75 13.07 1.08 -2.54
CA VAL A 75 12.61 -0.21 -3.08
C VAL A 75 13.69 -0.78 -4.01
N PRO A 76 13.98 -2.11 -3.95
CA PRO A 76 14.88 -2.74 -4.89
C PRO A 76 14.49 -2.48 -6.35
N LYS A 77 15.46 -2.07 -7.18
CA LYS A 77 15.20 -1.58 -8.54
C LYS A 77 14.51 -2.60 -9.44
N ASP A 78 14.84 -3.88 -9.29
CA ASP A 78 14.24 -4.98 -10.04
C ASP A 78 12.76 -5.19 -9.67
N ILE A 79 12.42 -5.04 -8.38
CA ILE A 79 11.05 -5.12 -7.87
C ILE A 79 10.23 -3.92 -8.35
N LEU A 80 10.77 -2.71 -8.22
CA LEU A 80 10.11 -1.49 -8.68
C LEU A 80 9.86 -1.54 -10.19
N LEU A 81 10.83 -2.01 -10.97
CA LEU A 81 10.71 -2.19 -12.41
C LEU A 81 9.55 -3.14 -12.77
N GLU A 82 9.43 -4.25 -12.05
CA GLU A 82 8.35 -5.20 -12.29
C GLU A 82 6.98 -4.62 -11.94
N VAL A 83 6.87 -3.94 -10.79
CA VAL A 83 5.63 -3.30 -10.35
C VAL A 83 5.19 -2.23 -11.34
N VAL A 84 6.09 -1.33 -11.74
CA VAL A 84 5.77 -0.25 -12.70
C VAL A 84 5.33 -0.83 -14.05
N ARG A 85 5.90 -1.97 -14.49
CA ARG A 85 5.52 -2.62 -15.75
C ARG A 85 4.13 -3.28 -15.72
N LYS A 86 3.60 -3.61 -14.54
CA LYS A 86 2.24 -4.16 -14.38
C LYS A 86 1.17 -3.08 -14.47
N LEU A 87 1.53 -1.83 -14.24
CA LEU A 87 0.62 -0.69 -14.21
C LEU A 87 0.53 0.01 -15.58
N GLN A 88 -0.58 0.69 -15.83
CA GLN A 88 -0.67 1.54 -17.03
C GLN A 88 0.25 2.76 -16.86
N PRO A 89 0.93 3.22 -17.93
CA PRO A 89 1.80 4.39 -17.84
C PRO A 89 1.08 5.63 -17.28
N ASP A 90 -0.19 5.82 -17.63
CA ASP A 90 -0.99 6.95 -17.15
C ASP A 90 -1.29 6.87 -15.65
N ASP A 91 -1.54 5.68 -15.11
CA ASP A 91 -1.69 5.46 -13.66
C ASP A 91 -0.38 5.79 -12.93
N VAL A 92 0.76 5.39 -13.52
CA VAL A 92 2.08 5.69 -12.94
C VAL A 92 2.35 7.19 -12.88
N ILE A 93 2.06 7.92 -13.96
CA ILE A 93 2.19 9.38 -13.98
C ILE A 93 1.24 10.03 -12.98
N THR A 94 0.02 9.52 -12.86
CA THR A 94 -0.98 10.02 -11.91
C THR A 94 -0.51 9.82 -10.47
N ALA A 95 -0.03 8.63 -10.13
CA ALA A 95 0.39 8.28 -8.76
C ALA A 95 1.58 9.13 -8.25
N ILE A 96 2.54 9.45 -9.12
CA ILE A 96 3.74 10.26 -8.81
C ILE A 96 3.52 11.77 -9.00
N SER A 97 2.32 12.18 -9.40
CA SER A 97 1.96 13.60 -9.44
C SER A 97 2.07 14.21 -8.04
N GLY A 98 2.64 15.41 -7.96
CA GLY A 98 2.82 16.10 -6.68
C GLY A 98 3.92 15.54 -5.74
N THR A 99 4.63 14.47 -6.10
CA THR A 99 5.69 13.90 -5.23
C THR A 99 7.05 14.58 -5.41
N THR A 100 8.01 14.20 -4.56
CA THR A 100 9.41 14.64 -4.65
C THR A 100 10.08 14.17 -5.95
N SER A 101 11.15 14.87 -6.36
CA SER A 101 11.93 14.51 -7.55
C SER A 101 12.54 13.11 -7.46
N LYS A 102 12.95 12.67 -6.26
CA LYS A 102 13.51 11.33 -6.04
C LYS A 102 12.51 10.23 -6.43
N ILE A 103 11.24 10.38 -5.99
CA ILE A 103 10.17 9.42 -6.31
C ILE A 103 9.86 9.45 -7.81
N LYS A 104 9.75 10.65 -8.40
CA LYS A 104 9.47 10.82 -9.82
C LYS A 104 10.55 10.17 -10.69
N GLU A 105 11.82 10.39 -10.35
CA GLU A 105 12.95 9.81 -11.06
C GLU A 105 12.97 8.28 -10.95
N ALA A 106 12.83 7.73 -9.74
CA ALA A 106 12.80 6.29 -9.51
C ALA A 106 11.72 5.59 -10.36
N ALA A 107 10.50 6.15 -10.41
CA ALA A 107 9.42 5.61 -11.22
C ALA A 107 9.68 5.76 -12.73
N ILE A 108 10.15 6.94 -13.20
CA ILE A 108 10.41 7.19 -14.61
C ILE A 108 11.56 6.31 -15.15
N MET A 109 12.57 6.05 -14.33
CA MET A 109 13.69 5.18 -14.71
C MET A 109 13.28 3.74 -15.02
N CYS A 110 12.13 3.29 -14.51
CA CYS A 110 11.56 1.97 -14.80
C CYS A 110 11.02 1.86 -16.25
N PHE A 111 10.82 2.97 -16.95
CA PHE A 111 10.41 2.97 -18.34
C PHE A 111 11.62 2.94 -19.30
N PRO A 112 11.44 2.40 -20.53
CA PRO A 112 12.45 2.46 -21.57
C PRO A 112 12.92 3.90 -21.83
N GLU A 113 14.22 4.09 -22.07
CA GLU A 113 14.82 5.41 -22.27
C GLU A 113 14.10 6.26 -23.32
N LYS A 114 13.70 5.64 -24.43
CA LYS A 114 12.97 6.29 -25.54
C LYS A 114 11.62 6.91 -25.14
N SER A 115 10.95 6.40 -24.11
CA SER A 115 9.63 6.89 -23.69
C SER A 115 9.70 7.89 -22.52
N ARG A 116 10.84 7.98 -21.82
CA ARG A 116 10.99 8.87 -20.65
C ARG A 116 10.70 10.35 -20.94
N PRO A 117 11.16 10.94 -22.07
CA PRO A 117 10.88 12.35 -22.35
C PRO A 117 9.37 12.65 -22.48
N ALA A 118 8.62 11.75 -23.11
CA ALA A 118 7.17 11.87 -23.24
C ALA A 118 6.48 11.80 -21.88
N LEU A 119 6.88 10.85 -21.02
CA LEU A 119 6.36 10.69 -19.66
C LEU A 119 6.62 11.91 -18.77
N VAL A 120 7.84 12.49 -18.86
CA VAL A 120 8.18 13.72 -18.15
C VAL A 120 7.34 14.90 -18.64
N SER A 121 7.06 14.98 -19.94
CA SER A 121 6.16 15.98 -20.50
C SER A 121 4.74 15.80 -19.95
N SER A 122 4.21 14.57 -19.98
CA SER A 122 2.88 14.24 -19.44
C SER A 122 2.75 14.60 -17.96
N LEU A 123 3.77 14.31 -17.15
CA LEU A 123 3.80 14.64 -15.72
C LEU A 123 3.76 16.15 -15.46
N LYS A 124 4.32 16.98 -16.36
CA LYS A 124 4.28 18.45 -16.23
C LYS A 124 2.91 19.03 -16.62
N THR A 125 2.21 18.39 -17.54
CA THR A 125 0.91 18.86 -18.04
C THR A 125 -0.26 18.31 -17.26
N LYS A 126 -0.12 17.13 -16.67
CA LYS A 126 -1.20 16.49 -15.91
C LYS A 126 -1.37 17.18 -14.56
N SER A 127 -2.60 17.53 -14.24
CA SER A 127 -2.99 18.10 -12.95
C SER A 127 -4.15 17.27 -12.38
N PRO A 128 -3.87 16.02 -11.96
CA PRO A 128 -4.91 15.14 -11.45
C PRO A 128 -5.43 15.65 -10.11
N ASP A 129 -6.68 15.35 -9.80
CA ASP A 129 -7.24 15.65 -8.48
C ASP A 129 -6.75 14.66 -7.42
N SER A 130 -7.07 14.94 -6.15
CA SER A 130 -6.62 14.13 -5.02
C SER A 130 -7.17 12.69 -5.05
N ASP A 131 -8.38 12.50 -5.58
CA ASP A 131 -9.02 11.20 -5.63
C ASP A 131 -8.45 10.33 -6.75
N GLU A 132 -8.14 10.93 -7.91
CA GLU A 132 -7.38 10.30 -8.99
C GLU A 132 -5.99 9.85 -8.51
N ILE A 133 -5.27 10.71 -7.79
CA ILE A 133 -3.97 10.37 -7.20
C ILE A 133 -4.13 9.20 -6.24
N ARG A 134 -5.10 9.25 -5.33
CA ARG A 134 -5.34 8.17 -4.35
C ARG A 134 -5.65 6.85 -5.03
N ALA A 135 -6.52 6.86 -6.05
CA ALA A 135 -6.86 5.66 -6.82
C ALA A 135 -5.62 5.07 -7.52
N ALA A 136 -4.81 5.90 -8.17
CA ALA A 136 -3.58 5.46 -8.83
C ALA A 136 -2.54 4.92 -7.84
N ARG A 137 -2.37 5.56 -6.68
CA ARG A 137 -1.48 5.08 -5.61
C ARG A 137 -1.95 3.76 -5.01
N LYS A 138 -3.26 3.53 -4.90
CA LYS A 138 -3.80 2.25 -4.45
C LYS A 138 -3.36 1.09 -5.35
N LEU A 139 -3.27 1.31 -6.66
CA LEU A 139 -2.75 0.29 -7.60
C LEU A 139 -1.26 -0.05 -7.33
N PHE A 140 -0.45 0.95 -6.97
CA PHE A 140 0.93 0.73 -6.52
C PHE A 140 0.97 -0.08 -5.24
N VAL A 141 0.20 0.32 -4.23
CA VAL A 141 0.14 -0.37 -2.93
C VAL A 141 -0.25 -1.83 -3.12
N GLN A 142 -1.29 -2.09 -3.91
CA GLN A 142 -1.72 -3.45 -4.23
C GLN A 142 -0.60 -4.25 -4.92
N SER A 143 0.02 -3.68 -5.96
CA SER A 143 1.09 -4.35 -6.70
C SER A 143 2.32 -4.64 -5.83
N MET A 144 2.67 -3.75 -4.91
CA MET A 144 3.78 -3.93 -3.96
C MET A 144 3.46 -5.01 -2.92
N ARG A 145 2.22 -5.06 -2.43
CA ARG A 145 1.75 -6.13 -1.55
C ARG A 145 1.78 -7.47 -2.26
N ASP A 146 1.37 -7.54 -3.52
CA ASP A 146 1.44 -8.80 -4.28
C ASP A 146 2.89 -9.31 -4.40
N MET A 147 3.88 -8.41 -4.52
CA MET A 147 5.30 -8.78 -4.48
C MET A 147 5.75 -9.26 -3.09
N SER A 148 5.20 -8.68 -2.02
CA SER A 148 5.44 -9.09 -0.64
C SER A 148 4.84 -10.46 -0.33
N ASP A 149 3.57 -10.65 -0.68
CA ASP A 149 2.81 -11.90 -0.52
C ASP A 149 3.47 -13.05 -1.32
N ALA A 150 4.11 -12.75 -2.44
CA ALA A 150 4.91 -13.70 -3.22
C ALA A 150 6.32 -13.99 -2.64
N GLY A 151 6.68 -13.38 -1.50
CA GLY A 151 7.98 -13.54 -0.85
C GLY A 151 9.15 -12.88 -1.59
N ARG A 152 8.87 -11.97 -2.52
CA ARG A 152 9.88 -11.32 -3.37
C ARG A 152 10.35 -9.97 -2.83
N LEU A 153 9.57 -9.39 -1.93
CA LEU A 153 9.83 -8.11 -1.29
C LEU A 153 9.55 -8.25 0.20
N ASN A 154 10.38 -7.67 1.06
CA ASN A 154 10.05 -7.51 2.47
C ASN A 154 9.70 -6.04 2.72
N LEU A 155 8.41 -5.75 2.89
CA LEU A 155 7.93 -4.37 3.11
C LEU A 155 8.41 -3.79 4.45
N GLN A 156 8.57 -4.60 5.49
CA GLN A 156 9.11 -4.15 6.78
C GLN A 156 10.55 -3.65 6.63
N GLU A 157 11.38 -4.37 5.86
CA GLU A 157 12.75 -3.97 5.58
C GLU A 157 12.81 -2.67 4.77
N VAL A 158 11.97 -2.55 3.73
CA VAL A 158 11.84 -1.31 2.93
C VAL A 158 11.45 -0.13 3.82
N ASN A 159 10.43 -0.29 4.67
CA ASN A 159 9.97 0.75 5.57
C ASN A 159 11.05 1.14 6.59
N THR A 160 11.79 0.16 7.12
CA THR A 160 12.90 0.41 8.06
C THR A 160 14.00 1.24 7.40
N LYS A 161 14.40 0.89 6.16
CA LYS A 161 15.38 1.66 5.38
C LYS A 161 14.89 3.08 5.11
N PHE A 162 13.63 3.22 4.70
CA PHE A 162 13.01 4.51 4.47
C PHE A 162 13.04 5.41 5.70
N THR A 163 12.67 4.89 6.88
CA THR A 163 12.72 5.64 8.13
C THR A 163 14.16 6.05 8.50
N GLN A 164 15.14 5.16 8.32
CA GLN A 164 16.56 5.47 8.57
C GLN A 164 17.09 6.60 7.67
N GLU A 165 16.75 6.59 6.38
CA GLU A 165 17.16 7.65 5.44
C GLU A 165 16.45 8.98 5.69
N SER A 166 15.18 8.93 6.11
CA SER A 166 14.39 10.11 6.42
C SER A 166 14.94 10.85 7.64
N SER A 167 15.30 10.13 8.71
CA SER A 167 15.88 10.72 9.93
C SER A 167 17.27 11.33 9.71
N GLN A 168 18.05 10.88 8.73
CA GLN A 168 19.36 11.46 8.40
C GLN A 168 19.28 12.76 7.59
N THR A 169 18.14 13.03 6.95
CA THR A 169 17.95 14.24 6.13
C THR A 169 17.50 15.44 6.97
N GLU A 170 17.04 15.20 8.20
CA GLU A 170 16.58 16.21 9.16
C GLU A 170 17.63 16.61 10.23
N SER A 171 18.86 16.06 10.15
CA SER A 171 20.01 16.39 11.00
C SER A 171 21.06 17.20 10.25
#